data_AF-C3J9G7-F1
#
_entry.id   AF-C3J9G7-F1
#
_cell.length_a   1.000
_cell.length_b   1.000
_cell.length_c   1.000
_cell.angle_alpha   90.00
_cell.angle_beta   90.00
_cell.angle_gamma   90.00
#
_symmetry.space_group_name_H-M   'P 1'
#
loop_
_entity.id
_entity.type
_entity.pdbx_description
1 polymer ?
#
loop_
_entity_poly.entity_id
_entity_poly.type
_entity_poly.pdbx_seq_one_letter_code
_entity_poly.pdbx_strand_id
1 'polypeptide(L)'
;MDAAGANQAYNNLFAVAHYDFMFDVVNYFAKYNAKRVFHLVPYVGLGAGYKHHTTTGGAFGDVFDATKRVAGATTNDFGGVVDAGVIFKFRLGRRVDLNLEAQMLATKTNMMGTSWKKQGADLMAFATAGLGFNLGKPEWDVLTPMDWALVNDLNGQINNLRAENAELAKRPASCPECPEVEPSQTTEVKTVVSNVVYFRIASAKIDQNQYINIYNTARYALENNSKIYIVGYADEATGNPSINMTLSERRAKAVAKALVEKYGVSEDMIEVDFKGDTVQPYETNEWNRVVIMTAE
;
A
#
# COMPACT_ATOMS: atom_id res chain seq x y z
N MET A 1 -0.59 -62.72 8.82
CA MET A 1 -1.44 -63.92 8.63
C MET A 1 -1.59 -64.58 9.99
N ASP A 2 -2.82 -64.87 10.39
CA ASP A 2 -3.06 -65.74 11.54
C ASP A 2 -2.65 -67.19 11.19
N ALA A 3 -2.76 -68.11 12.15
CA ALA A 3 -2.47 -69.53 11.93
C ALA A 3 -3.36 -70.18 10.83
N ALA A 4 -4.38 -69.48 10.34
CA ALA A 4 -5.32 -69.90 9.30
C ALA A 4 -5.09 -69.23 7.93
N GLY A 5 -4.07 -68.38 7.79
CA GLY A 5 -3.73 -67.73 6.51
C GLY A 5 -4.57 -66.50 6.16
N ALA A 6 -5.39 -65.98 7.08
CA ALA A 6 -6.19 -64.77 6.85
C ALA A 6 -5.34 -63.50 7.08
N ASN A 7 -5.60 -62.46 6.28
CA ASN A 7 -5.03 -61.12 6.51
C ASN A 7 -5.63 -60.52 7.78
N GLN A 8 -4.83 -60.49 8.85
CA GLN A 8 -5.22 -59.95 10.13
C GLN A 8 -4.90 -58.45 10.17
N ALA A 9 -5.91 -57.63 10.41
CA ALA A 9 -5.75 -56.19 10.62
C ALA A 9 -5.48 -55.90 12.10
N TYR A 10 -4.58 -54.95 12.36
CA TYR A 10 -4.26 -54.47 13.70
C TYR A 10 -4.50 -52.97 13.80
N ASN A 11 -5.05 -52.55 14.93
CA ASN A 11 -5.15 -51.16 15.32
C ASN A 11 -4.18 -50.90 16.47
N ASN A 12 -3.32 -49.88 16.32
CA ASN A 12 -2.44 -49.42 17.39
C ASN A 12 -2.99 -48.10 17.93
N LEU A 13 -3.26 -48.03 19.24
CA LEU A 13 -3.59 -46.76 19.90
C LEU A 13 -2.30 -46.14 20.44
N PHE A 14 -1.93 -44.98 19.92
CA PHE A 14 -0.67 -44.32 20.27
C PHE A 14 -0.81 -42.80 20.27
N ALA A 15 0.12 -42.14 20.95
CA ALA A 15 0.30 -40.69 20.96
C ALA A 15 1.78 -40.38 20.71
N VAL A 16 2.05 -39.31 19.98
CA VAL A 16 3.40 -38.80 19.74
C VAL A 16 3.43 -37.31 20.07
N ALA A 17 4.51 -36.88 20.71
CA ALA A 17 4.86 -35.48 20.88
C ALA A 17 6.29 -35.28 20.34
N HIS A 18 6.49 -34.24 19.54
CA HIS A 18 7.75 -33.93 18.89
C HIS A 18 7.97 -32.42 18.82
N TYR A 19 9.23 -32.04 18.70
CA TYR A 19 9.69 -30.67 18.51
C TYR A 19 10.44 -30.57 17.18
N ASP A 20 9.94 -29.70 16.30
CA ASP A 20 10.40 -29.63 14.92
C ASP A 20 11.25 -28.38 14.67
N PHE A 21 12.41 -28.59 14.05
CA PHE A 21 13.27 -27.54 13.56
C PHE A 21 12.92 -27.29 12.09
N MET A 22 12.22 -26.20 11.83
CA MET A 22 11.70 -25.84 10.50
C MET A 22 12.57 -24.76 9.86
N PHE A 23 12.83 -24.87 8.55
CA PHE A 23 13.63 -23.89 7.82
C PHE A 23 12.93 -23.40 6.56
N ASP A 24 12.58 -22.10 6.50
CA ASP A 24 11.99 -21.49 5.31
C ASP A 24 13.07 -21.14 4.28
N VAL A 25 13.31 -22.08 3.37
CA VAL A 25 14.34 -21.97 2.32
C VAL A 25 14.10 -20.75 1.44
N VAL A 26 12.84 -20.46 1.11
CA VAL A 26 12.52 -19.43 0.12
C VAL A 26 12.76 -18.04 0.69
N ASN A 27 12.39 -17.80 1.94
CA ASN A 27 12.68 -16.53 2.61
C ASN A 27 14.16 -16.35 2.96
N TYR A 28 14.90 -17.45 3.19
CA TYR A 28 16.33 -17.36 3.47
C TYR A 28 17.15 -16.94 2.25
N PHE A 29 16.88 -17.54 1.08
CA PHE A 29 17.66 -17.28 -0.14
C PHE A 29 17.12 -16.16 -1.02
N ALA A 30 15.88 -15.69 -0.80
CA ALA A 30 15.30 -14.60 -1.57
C ALA A 30 15.03 -13.37 -0.70
N LYS A 31 15.00 -12.19 -1.32
CA LYS A 31 14.56 -10.96 -0.65
C LYS A 31 13.18 -11.18 -0.03
N TYR A 32 13.03 -10.74 1.21
CA TYR A 32 11.76 -10.82 1.93
C TYR A 32 10.64 -10.18 1.11
N ASN A 33 9.55 -10.93 0.95
CA ASN A 33 8.36 -10.49 0.26
C ASN A 33 7.13 -10.97 1.04
N ALA A 34 6.47 -10.04 1.73
CA ALA A 34 5.27 -10.31 2.51
C ALA A 34 4.13 -10.91 1.68
N LYS A 35 4.09 -10.73 0.34
CA LYS A 35 3.02 -11.24 -0.54
C LYS A 35 3.41 -12.54 -1.26
N ARG A 36 4.52 -13.17 -0.88
CA ARG A 36 4.99 -14.40 -1.51
C ARG A 36 3.95 -15.51 -1.38
N VAL A 37 3.68 -16.18 -2.49
CA VAL A 37 2.62 -17.21 -2.56
C VAL A 37 3.14 -18.57 -2.10
N PHE A 38 4.41 -18.88 -2.31
CA PHE A 38 4.94 -20.22 -2.11
C PHE A 38 6.17 -20.21 -1.19
N HIS A 39 6.19 -21.16 -0.25
CA HIS A 39 7.29 -21.45 0.66
C HIS A 39 7.57 -22.95 0.70
N LEU A 40 8.86 -23.29 0.71
CA LEU A 40 9.37 -24.64 0.90
C LEU A 40 10.01 -24.70 2.27
N VAL A 41 9.44 -25.53 3.15
CA VAL A 41 9.85 -25.64 4.55
C VAL A 41 10.21 -27.08 4.87
N PRO A 42 11.45 -27.53 4.61
CA PRO A 42 11.98 -28.75 5.20
C PRO A 42 12.05 -28.62 6.73
N TYR A 43 11.86 -29.73 7.42
CA TYR A 43 12.02 -29.81 8.86
C TYR A 43 12.54 -31.18 9.32
N VAL A 44 13.13 -31.18 10.50
CA VAL A 44 13.53 -32.38 11.24
C VAL A 44 13.09 -32.23 12.68
N GLY A 45 12.51 -33.29 13.23
CA GLY A 45 11.93 -33.32 14.56
C GLY A 45 12.52 -34.40 15.43
N LEU A 46 12.50 -34.13 16.74
CA LEU A 46 12.85 -35.09 17.78
C LEU A 46 11.76 -35.08 18.83
N GLY A 47 11.41 -36.26 19.34
CA GLY A 47 10.27 -36.39 20.22
C GLY A 47 10.23 -37.69 21.00
N ALA A 48 9.06 -37.94 21.58
CA ALA A 48 8.72 -39.14 22.28
C ALA A 48 7.35 -39.66 21.82
N GLY A 49 7.25 -40.97 21.70
CA GLY A 49 6.03 -41.69 21.35
C GLY A 49 5.65 -42.64 22.47
N TYR A 50 4.35 -42.80 22.65
CA TYR A 50 3.76 -43.73 23.59
C TYR A 50 2.68 -44.55 22.88
N LYS A 51 2.83 -45.87 22.88
CA LYS A 51 1.80 -46.81 22.42
C LYS A 51 1.08 -47.39 23.64
N HIS A 52 -0.24 -47.19 23.71
CA HIS A 52 -1.05 -47.69 24.81
C HIS A 52 -1.32 -49.20 24.65
N HIS A 53 -1.97 -49.62 23.56
CA HIS A 53 -2.24 -51.03 23.26
C HIS A 53 -2.53 -51.28 21.77
N THR A 54 -2.57 -52.56 21.40
CA THR A 54 -2.94 -53.04 20.06
C THR A 54 -4.19 -53.92 20.13
N THR A 55 -5.15 -53.69 19.23
CA THR A 55 -6.32 -54.56 19.05
C THR A 55 -6.35 -55.21 17.66
N THR A 56 -7.07 -56.32 17.53
CA THR A 56 -7.36 -56.96 16.24
C THR A 56 -8.63 -56.39 15.64
N GLY A 57 -8.65 -56.19 14.33
CA GLY A 57 -9.80 -55.65 13.60
C GLY A 57 -9.42 -54.48 12.72
N GLY A 58 -10.31 -54.12 11.80
CA GLY A 58 -10.08 -53.04 10.83
C GLY A 58 -11.01 -51.84 11.01
N ALA A 59 -11.99 -51.93 11.92
CA ALA A 59 -12.90 -50.83 12.18
C ALA A 59 -12.35 -49.92 13.29
N PHE A 60 -12.60 -48.60 13.18
CA PHE A 60 -12.18 -47.63 14.19
C PHE A 60 -12.68 -47.99 15.60
N GLY A 61 -13.93 -48.47 15.73
CA GLY A 61 -14.49 -48.88 17.02
C GLY A 61 -13.73 -50.01 17.72
N ASP A 62 -13.02 -50.85 16.97
CA ASP A 62 -12.26 -51.97 17.51
C ASP A 62 -11.05 -51.51 18.36
N VAL A 63 -10.59 -50.27 18.19
CA VAL A 63 -9.48 -49.72 18.99
C VAL A 63 -9.88 -49.49 20.46
N PHE A 64 -11.18 -49.40 20.75
CA PHE A 64 -11.69 -49.19 22.10
C PHE A 64 -12.26 -50.47 22.74
N ASP A 65 -12.33 -51.57 21.99
CA ASP A 65 -12.85 -52.85 22.46
C ASP A 65 -11.78 -53.65 23.21
N ALA A 66 -11.90 -53.68 24.54
CA ALA A 66 -10.99 -54.39 25.41
C ALA A 66 -10.91 -55.90 25.13
N THR A 67 -11.96 -56.51 24.58
CA THR A 67 -11.99 -57.95 24.25
C THR A 67 -11.15 -58.30 23.04
N LYS A 68 -10.84 -57.32 22.19
CA LYS A 68 -10.05 -57.50 20.96
C LYS A 68 -8.56 -57.23 21.13
N ARG A 69 -8.08 -57.02 22.36
CA ARG A 69 -6.65 -56.83 22.65
C ARG A 69 -5.84 -58.05 22.23
N VAL A 70 -4.73 -57.81 21.53
CA VAL A 70 -3.86 -58.88 21.03
C VAL A 70 -3.05 -59.47 22.19
N ALA A 71 -3.29 -60.74 22.50
CA ALA A 71 -2.50 -61.46 23.48
C ALA A 71 -1.03 -61.59 23.01
N GLY A 72 -0.08 -61.14 23.84
CA GLY A 72 1.36 -61.15 23.51
C GLY A 72 1.87 -59.89 22.80
N ALA A 73 1.00 -58.94 22.45
CA ALA A 73 1.42 -57.61 22.04
C ALA A 73 1.95 -56.81 23.25
N THR A 74 3.00 -56.02 23.03
CA THR A 74 3.51 -55.11 24.07
C THR A 74 2.50 -53.99 24.33
N THR A 75 2.37 -53.61 25.61
CA THR A 75 1.48 -52.54 26.07
C THR A 75 2.29 -51.47 26.78
N ASN A 76 1.82 -50.22 26.70
CA ASN A 76 2.47 -49.06 27.33
C ASN A 76 3.93 -48.85 26.89
N ASP A 77 4.25 -49.08 25.61
CA ASP A 77 5.60 -48.88 25.10
C ASP A 77 5.90 -47.39 24.95
N PHE A 78 7.03 -46.96 25.49
CA PHE A 78 7.58 -45.63 25.32
C PHE A 78 8.83 -45.69 24.44
N GLY A 79 8.96 -44.78 23.49
CA GLY A 79 10.09 -44.73 22.58
C GLY A 79 10.45 -43.31 22.18
N GLY A 80 11.71 -43.08 21.85
CA GLY A 80 12.12 -41.86 21.17
C GLY A 80 11.56 -41.83 19.75
N VAL A 81 11.24 -40.63 19.27
CA VAL A 81 10.74 -40.36 17.92
C VAL A 81 11.73 -39.45 17.21
N VAL A 82 12.05 -39.79 15.97
CA VAL A 82 12.73 -38.90 15.04
C VAL A 82 11.83 -38.77 13.83
N ASP A 83 11.57 -37.56 13.38
CA ASP A 83 10.77 -37.32 12.19
C ASP A 83 11.46 -36.32 11.27
N ALA A 84 11.11 -36.39 10.00
CA ALA A 84 11.59 -35.47 9.00
C ALA A 84 10.53 -35.33 7.92
N GLY A 85 10.38 -34.13 7.40
CA GLY A 85 9.38 -33.85 6.40
C GLY A 85 9.63 -32.58 5.63
N VAL A 86 8.73 -32.33 4.71
CA VAL A 86 8.69 -31.12 3.90
C VAL A 86 7.27 -30.58 3.87
N ILE A 87 7.16 -29.28 4.13
CA ILE A 87 5.91 -28.55 4.02
C ILE A 87 6.00 -27.63 2.80
N PHE A 88 5.06 -27.82 1.87
CA PHE A 88 4.76 -26.89 0.80
C PHE A 88 3.65 -25.96 1.28
N LYS A 89 4.02 -24.72 1.57
CA LYS A 89 3.12 -23.72 2.13
C LYS A 89 2.70 -22.74 1.04
N PHE A 90 1.40 -22.61 0.85
CA PHE A 90 0.76 -21.75 -0.14
C PHE A 90 -0.07 -20.65 0.54
N ARG A 91 0.30 -19.39 0.34
CA ARG A 91 -0.46 -18.24 0.86
C ARG A 91 -1.79 -18.10 0.12
N LEU A 92 -2.90 -18.28 0.83
CA LEU A 92 -4.25 -18.03 0.30
C LEU A 92 -4.69 -16.59 0.58
N GLY A 93 -4.20 -15.97 1.65
CA GLY A 93 -4.52 -14.60 2.02
C GLY A 93 -3.55 -14.04 3.06
N ARG A 94 -3.85 -12.86 3.62
CA ARG A 94 -2.96 -12.19 4.59
C ARG A 94 -2.73 -12.99 5.87
N ARG A 95 -3.71 -13.82 6.27
CA ARG A 95 -3.71 -14.56 7.55
C ARG A 95 -3.95 -16.06 7.37
N VAL A 96 -4.08 -16.55 6.15
CA VAL A 96 -4.49 -17.93 5.87
C VAL A 96 -3.56 -18.52 4.82
N ASP A 97 -3.02 -19.68 5.15
CA ASP A 97 -2.12 -20.45 4.31
C ASP A 97 -2.64 -21.89 4.17
N LEU A 98 -2.51 -22.49 3.00
CA LEU A 98 -2.69 -23.92 2.75
C LEU A 98 -1.33 -24.60 2.89
N ASN A 99 -1.24 -25.60 3.76
CA ASN A 99 -0.05 -26.41 3.96
C ASN A 99 -0.29 -27.80 3.38
N LEU A 100 0.60 -28.24 2.49
CA LEU A 100 0.70 -29.63 2.06
C LEU A 100 1.98 -30.21 2.64
N GLU A 101 1.88 -31.27 3.40
CA GLU A 101 3.01 -31.85 4.14
C GLU A 101 3.21 -33.30 3.74
N ALA A 102 4.46 -33.65 3.49
CA ALA A 102 4.90 -35.04 3.38
C ALA A 102 5.95 -35.29 4.46
N GLN A 103 5.68 -36.28 5.32
CA GLN A 103 6.50 -36.54 6.50
C GLN A 103 6.75 -38.01 6.73
N MET A 104 7.89 -38.31 7.34
CA MET A 104 8.29 -39.64 7.77
C MET A 104 8.64 -39.60 9.26
N LEU A 105 8.15 -40.58 10.00
CA LEU A 105 8.35 -40.70 11.44
C LEU A 105 8.93 -42.08 11.75
N ALA A 106 10.07 -42.09 12.44
CA ALA A 106 10.72 -43.29 12.96
C ALA A 106 10.60 -43.32 14.49
N THR A 107 10.12 -44.43 15.04
CA THR A 107 9.96 -44.60 16.48
C THR A 107 10.25 -46.03 16.90
N LYS A 108 10.43 -46.29 18.19
CA LYS A 108 10.55 -47.65 18.73
C LYS A 108 9.47 -47.90 19.77
N THR A 109 8.21 -47.85 19.33
CA THR A 109 7.03 -48.11 20.17
C THR A 109 6.43 -49.50 19.92
N ASN A 110 7.15 -50.34 19.16
CA ASN A 110 6.82 -51.73 18.82
C ASN A 110 5.41 -51.83 18.23
N MET A 111 5.10 -51.00 17.23
CA MET A 111 3.81 -51.01 16.57
C MET A 111 3.59 -52.32 15.82
N MET A 112 2.40 -52.91 15.96
CA MET A 112 2.09 -54.12 15.19
C MET A 112 1.65 -53.74 13.77
N GLY A 113 2.41 -54.23 12.79
CA GLY A 113 2.11 -54.10 11.36
C GLY A 113 1.80 -55.46 10.72
N THR A 114 1.88 -55.52 9.39
CA THR A 114 1.60 -56.74 8.61
C THR A 114 2.74 -57.77 8.61
N SER A 115 3.93 -57.41 9.12
CA SER A 115 5.12 -58.27 9.20
C SER A 115 5.56 -58.48 10.64
N TRP A 116 5.78 -59.73 11.03
CA TRP A 116 6.13 -60.16 12.40
C TRP A 116 7.64 -60.20 12.68
N LYS A 117 8.47 -59.70 11.75
CA LYS A 117 9.92 -59.65 11.97
C LYS A 117 10.25 -58.45 12.85
N LYS A 118 11.01 -58.66 13.93
CA LYS A 118 11.51 -57.57 14.79
C LYS A 118 12.34 -56.60 13.94
N GLN A 119 11.80 -55.41 13.68
CA GLN A 119 12.53 -54.32 13.03
C GLN A 119 13.14 -53.41 14.09
N GLY A 120 14.24 -52.72 13.74
CA GLY A 120 14.96 -51.84 14.68
C GLY A 120 14.18 -50.58 15.08
N ALA A 121 13.21 -50.18 14.25
CA ALA A 121 12.30 -49.07 14.45
C ALA A 121 11.01 -49.28 13.64
N ASP A 122 9.90 -48.73 14.12
CA ASP A 122 8.65 -48.54 13.42
C ASP A 122 8.75 -47.29 12.54
N LEU A 123 8.47 -47.43 11.24
CA LEU A 123 8.51 -46.33 10.28
C LEU A 123 7.10 -46.03 9.77
N MET A 124 6.69 -44.77 9.84
CA MET A 124 5.42 -44.27 9.34
C MET A 124 5.66 -43.15 8.34
N ALA A 125 4.78 -43.05 7.34
CA ALA A 125 4.78 -41.95 6.38
C ALA A 125 3.38 -41.35 6.31
N PHE A 126 3.31 -40.03 6.29
CA PHE A 126 2.05 -39.29 6.20
C PHE A 126 2.10 -38.28 5.05
N ALA A 127 0.96 -38.11 4.39
CA ALA A 127 0.69 -36.99 3.50
C ALA A 127 -0.54 -36.26 4.06
N THR A 128 -0.36 -35.00 4.46
CA THR A 128 -1.42 -34.22 5.10
C THR A 128 -1.66 -32.91 4.35
N ALA A 129 -2.88 -32.39 4.48
CA ALA A 129 -3.26 -31.09 3.97
C ALA A 129 -4.01 -30.34 5.07
N GLY A 130 -3.65 -29.09 5.32
CA GLY A 130 -4.21 -28.30 6.41
C GLY A 130 -4.19 -26.81 6.16
N LEU A 131 -4.93 -26.06 6.97
CA LEU A 131 -4.94 -24.60 6.94
C LEU A 131 -4.17 -24.03 8.12
N GLY A 132 -3.23 -23.14 7.84
CA GLY A 132 -2.51 -22.36 8.84
C GLY A 132 -3.13 -20.97 9.00
N PHE A 133 -3.29 -20.53 10.26
CA PHE A 133 -3.82 -19.20 10.59
C PHE A 133 -2.75 -18.36 11.28
N ASN A 134 -2.34 -17.26 10.64
CA ASN A 134 -1.33 -16.36 11.19
C ASN A 134 -2.02 -15.28 12.05
N LEU A 135 -1.74 -15.29 13.36
CA LEU A 135 -2.29 -14.34 14.34
C LEU A 135 -1.40 -13.10 14.53
N GLY A 136 -2.00 -11.97 14.89
CA GLY A 136 -1.27 -10.73 15.16
C GLY A 136 -0.80 -9.98 13.90
N LYS A 137 0.48 -9.60 13.88
CA LYS A 137 1.16 -8.97 12.73
C LYS A 137 1.93 -10.05 11.96
N PRO A 138 1.38 -10.56 10.84
CA PRO A 138 1.99 -11.66 10.09
C PRO A 138 3.19 -11.22 9.24
N GLU A 139 3.43 -9.92 9.12
CA GLU A 139 4.42 -9.35 8.22
C GLU A 139 5.53 -8.68 9.04
N TRP A 140 6.77 -8.93 8.63
CA TRP A 140 7.96 -8.29 9.15
C TRP A 140 8.27 -7.01 8.38
N ASP A 141 8.65 -5.98 9.14
CA ASP A 141 9.21 -4.76 8.56
C ASP A 141 10.68 -5.02 8.21
N VAL A 142 11.03 -4.84 6.94
CA VAL A 142 12.41 -4.97 6.49
C VAL A 142 13.20 -3.78 7.04
N LEU A 143 14.03 -4.02 8.04
CA LEU A 143 15.08 -3.08 8.39
C LEU A 143 16.15 -3.17 7.31
N THR A 144 16.38 -2.09 6.58
CA THR A 144 17.57 -1.96 5.72
C THR A 144 18.74 -1.54 6.61
N PRO A 145 19.67 -2.44 6.98
CA PRO A 145 20.83 -2.03 7.75
C PRO A 145 21.68 -1.10 6.88
N MET A 146 21.79 0.16 7.34
CA MET A 146 22.75 1.15 6.87
C MET A 146 22.61 1.52 5.39
N ASP A 147 21.68 2.45 5.11
CA ASP A 147 21.54 3.07 3.79
C ASP A 147 22.74 4.01 3.53
N TRP A 148 23.79 3.47 2.92
CA TRP A 148 25.00 4.22 2.56
C TRP A 148 24.73 5.36 1.58
N ALA A 149 23.67 5.27 0.75
CA ALA A 149 23.29 6.35 -0.14
C ALA A 149 22.74 7.53 0.68
N LEU A 150 21.88 7.25 1.66
CA LEU A 150 21.40 8.25 2.61
C LEU A 150 22.54 8.87 3.43
N VAL A 151 23.48 8.06 3.92
CA VAL A 151 24.65 8.56 4.68
C VAL A 151 25.52 9.48 3.82
N ASN A 152 25.77 9.11 2.55
CA ASN A 152 26.54 9.94 1.63
C ASN A 152 25.82 11.23 1.26
N ASP A 153 24.51 11.18 1.05
CA ASP A 153 23.70 12.37 0.78
C ASP A 153 23.71 13.35 1.97
N LEU A 154 23.50 12.84 3.19
CA LEU A 154 23.59 13.62 4.43
C LEU A 154 24.98 14.27 4.60
N ASN A 155 26.05 13.53 4.32
CA ASN A 155 27.40 14.08 4.34
C ASN A 155 27.59 15.19 3.28
N GLY A 156 27.01 15.02 2.09
CA GLY A 156 26.97 16.05 1.05
C GLY A 156 26.26 17.32 1.52
N GLN A 157 25.08 17.18 2.11
CA GLN A 157 24.32 18.31 2.66
C GLN A 157 25.09 19.03 3.77
N ILE A 158 25.72 18.30 4.69
CA ILE A 158 26.56 18.88 5.75
C ILE A 158 27.72 19.70 5.16
N ASN A 159 28.37 19.20 4.12
CA ASN A 159 29.47 19.91 3.47
C ASN A 159 29.00 21.19 2.77
N ASN A 160 27.84 21.15 2.09
CA ASN A 160 27.25 22.34 1.46
C ASN A 160 26.88 23.40 2.51
N LEU A 161 26.20 23.01 3.59
CA LEU A 161 25.83 23.92 4.69
C LEU A 161 27.06 24.52 5.37
N ARG A 162 28.15 23.76 5.52
CA ARG A 162 29.42 24.29 6.03
C ARG A 162 30.03 25.32 5.09
N ALA A 163 29.98 25.08 3.78
CA ALA A 163 30.46 26.03 2.78
C ALA A 163 29.62 27.32 2.78
N GLU A 164 28.29 27.21 2.81
CA GLU A 164 27.39 28.36 2.93
C GLU A 164 27.63 29.15 4.22
N ASN A 165 27.74 28.48 5.36
CA ASN A 165 28.05 29.15 6.62
C ASN A 165 29.42 29.84 6.60
N ALA A 166 30.42 29.25 5.94
CA ALA A 166 31.74 29.88 5.78
C ALA A 166 31.68 31.13 4.88
N GLU A 167 30.86 31.12 3.83
CA GLU A 167 30.58 32.30 3.00
C GLU A 167 29.81 33.38 3.77
N LEU A 168 28.76 32.99 4.50
CA LEU A 168 27.99 33.90 5.35
C LEU A 168 28.84 34.52 6.45
N ALA A 169 29.80 33.77 7.03
CA ALA A 169 30.72 34.28 8.03
C ALA A 169 31.69 35.34 7.49
N LYS A 170 31.90 35.42 6.17
CA LYS A 170 32.69 36.51 5.54
C LYS A 170 31.90 37.82 5.45
N ARG A 171 30.58 37.80 5.66
CA ARG A 171 29.77 39.01 5.61
C ARG A 171 30.11 39.90 6.81
N PRO A 172 30.33 41.21 6.60
CA PRO A 172 30.63 42.12 7.69
C PRO A 172 29.46 42.17 8.68
N ALA A 173 29.76 42.18 9.99
CA ALA A 173 28.78 42.17 11.07
C ALA A 173 27.92 43.45 11.16
N SER A 174 28.30 44.50 10.42
CA SER A 174 27.59 45.77 10.31
C SER A 174 27.53 46.16 8.84
N CYS A 175 26.31 46.36 8.34
CA CYS A 175 26.12 47.01 7.05
C CYS A 175 26.69 48.44 7.16
N PRO A 176 27.62 48.86 6.28
CA PRO A 176 28.07 50.24 6.28
C PRO A 176 26.85 51.16 6.12
N GLU A 177 26.83 52.27 6.86
CA GLU A 177 25.75 53.27 6.77
C GLU A 177 25.59 53.66 5.30
N CYS A 178 24.39 53.38 4.77
CA CYS A 178 24.02 53.77 3.43
C CYS A 178 24.16 55.29 3.30
N PRO A 179 24.75 55.82 2.21
CA PRO A 179 24.71 57.26 1.96
C PRO A 179 23.26 57.73 1.96
N GLU A 180 22.99 58.84 2.62
CA GLU A 180 21.66 59.39 2.82
C GLU A 180 21.00 59.64 1.45
N VAL A 181 20.06 58.75 1.09
CA VAL A 181 19.33 58.82 -0.17
C VAL A 181 18.25 59.88 0.02
N GLU A 182 18.29 60.93 -0.80
CA GLU A 182 17.20 61.92 -0.90
C GLU A 182 15.85 61.19 -1.11
N PRO A 183 14.74 61.68 -0.53
CA PRO A 183 13.50 60.92 -0.42
C PRO A 183 12.89 60.64 -1.80
N SER A 184 13.24 59.48 -2.37
CA SER A 184 12.56 58.90 -3.52
C SER A 184 11.27 58.25 -3.06
N GLN A 185 10.19 58.69 -3.67
CA GLN A 185 8.80 58.38 -3.36
C GLN A 185 8.55 56.86 -3.23
N THR A 186 7.91 56.49 -2.12
CA THR A 186 7.28 55.19 -1.87
C THR A 186 6.49 54.73 -3.10
N THR A 187 7.00 53.74 -3.83
CA THR A 187 6.18 52.98 -4.77
C THR A 187 5.46 51.92 -3.96
N GLU A 188 4.18 52.13 -3.71
CA GLU A 188 3.30 51.12 -3.13
C GLU A 188 3.34 49.87 -4.02
N VAL A 189 3.73 48.73 -3.46
CA VAL A 189 3.60 47.43 -4.13
C VAL A 189 2.10 47.12 -4.17
N LYS A 190 1.43 47.51 -5.26
CA LYS A 190 0.05 47.09 -5.51
C LYS A 190 0.02 45.57 -5.67
N THR A 191 -0.63 44.88 -4.74
CA THR A 191 -0.87 43.45 -4.83
C THR A 191 -1.99 43.23 -5.86
N VAL A 192 -1.71 42.47 -6.92
CA VAL A 192 -2.67 42.16 -7.98
C VAL A 192 -3.17 40.72 -7.79
N VAL A 193 -4.48 40.52 -7.70
CA VAL A 193 -5.10 39.18 -7.61
C VAL A 193 -5.73 38.80 -8.94
N SER A 194 -5.37 37.61 -9.46
CA SER A 194 -5.90 37.08 -10.73
C SER A 194 -6.58 35.73 -10.54
N ASN A 195 -7.83 35.60 -11.01
CA ASN A 195 -8.63 34.37 -10.95
C ASN A 195 -9.27 34.09 -12.32
N VAL A 196 -9.56 32.82 -12.59
CA VAL A 196 -10.06 32.36 -13.91
C VAL A 196 -11.39 31.63 -13.77
N VAL A 197 -12.33 31.90 -14.66
CA VAL A 197 -13.62 31.19 -14.79
C VAL A 197 -13.63 30.43 -16.10
N TYR A 198 -13.73 29.10 -16.03
CA TYR A 198 -13.80 28.22 -17.19
C TYR A 198 -15.23 27.99 -17.68
N PHE A 199 -15.40 27.90 -19.00
CA PHE A 199 -16.68 27.66 -19.66
C PHE A 199 -16.65 26.41 -20.54
N ARG A 200 -17.82 25.75 -20.61
CA ARG A 200 -18.04 24.67 -21.58
C ARG A 200 -18.05 25.22 -23.01
N ILE A 201 -17.77 24.33 -23.97
CA ILE A 201 -17.86 24.63 -25.40
C ILE A 201 -19.23 25.21 -25.75
N ALA A 202 -19.25 26.25 -26.60
CA ALA A 202 -20.45 26.96 -27.05
C ALA A 202 -21.37 27.50 -25.91
N SER A 203 -20.86 27.63 -24.68
CA SER A 203 -21.65 28.05 -23.52
C SER A 203 -21.10 29.33 -22.89
N ALA A 204 -22.01 30.18 -22.42
CA ALA A 204 -21.74 31.32 -21.53
C ALA A 204 -22.35 31.13 -20.13
N LYS A 205 -22.85 29.92 -19.83
CA LYS A 205 -23.37 29.58 -18.50
C LYS A 205 -22.20 29.27 -17.58
N ILE A 206 -22.14 29.95 -16.44
CA ILE A 206 -21.16 29.71 -15.38
C ILE A 206 -21.56 28.42 -14.65
N ASP A 207 -20.65 27.46 -14.59
CA ASP A 207 -20.85 26.22 -13.84
C ASP A 207 -20.75 26.49 -12.33
N GLN A 208 -21.48 25.72 -11.52
CA GLN A 208 -21.59 25.96 -10.06
C GLN A 208 -20.23 25.99 -9.35
N ASN A 209 -19.28 25.15 -9.78
CA ASN A 209 -17.94 25.07 -9.21
C ASN A 209 -17.05 26.27 -9.59
N GLN A 210 -17.41 27.08 -10.59
CA GLN A 210 -16.63 28.25 -10.99
C GLN A 210 -16.97 29.50 -10.17
N TYR A 211 -18.10 29.50 -9.45
CA TYR A 211 -18.50 30.64 -8.62
C TYR A 211 -17.51 30.94 -7.48
N ILE A 212 -16.72 29.96 -7.05
CA ILE A 212 -15.68 30.18 -6.02
C ILE A 212 -14.63 31.21 -6.49
N ASN A 213 -14.25 31.17 -7.77
CA ASN A 213 -13.27 32.09 -8.34
C ASN A 213 -13.84 33.51 -8.43
N ILE A 214 -15.14 33.63 -8.74
CA ILE A 214 -15.86 34.91 -8.75
C ILE A 214 -15.99 35.48 -7.33
N TYR A 215 -16.31 34.62 -6.35
CA TYR A 215 -16.39 35.01 -4.94
C TYR A 215 -15.05 35.53 -4.42
N ASN A 216 -13.94 34.84 -4.70
CA ASN A 216 -12.62 35.25 -4.24
C ASN A 216 -12.22 36.62 -4.79
N THR A 217 -12.45 36.88 -6.09
CA THR A 217 -12.19 38.19 -6.68
C THR A 217 -13.09 39.28 -6.09
N ALA A 218 -14.39 39.00 -5.89
CA ALA A 218 -15.31 39.95 -5.29
C ALA A 218 -14.90 40.33 -3.85
N ARG A 219 -14.55 39.34 -3.02
CA ARG A 219 -14.08 39.57 -1.65
C ARG A 219 -12.83 40.43 -1.62
N TYR A 220 -11.84 40.10 -2.46
CA TYR A 220 -10.62 40.87 -2.54
C TYR A 220 -10.88 42.33 -2.95
N ALA A 221 -11.69 42.55 -3.99
CA ALA A 221 -12.02 43.88 -4.47
C ALA A 221 -12.77 44.72 -3.43
N LEU A 222 -13.71 44.13 -2.70
CA LEU A 222 -14.46 44.81 -1.65
C LEU A 222 -13.61 45.14 -0.42
N GLU A 223 -12.67 44.26 -0.04
CA GLU A 223 -11.80 44.46 1.11
C GLU A 223 -10.70 45.49 0.84
N ASN A 224 -10.20 45.57 -0.40
CA ASN A 224 -9.07 46.43 -0.77
C ASN A 224 -9.48 47.64 -1.62
N ASN A 225 -10.77 47.81 -1.89
CA ASN A 225 -11.30 48.84 -2.79
C ASN A 225 -10.62 48.84 -4.18
N SER A 226 -10.36 47.66 -4.71
CA SER A 226 -9.67 47.42 -5.98
C SER A 226 -10.64 47.33 -7.15
N LYS A 227 -10.25 47.88 -8.30
CA LYS A 227 -11.02 47.74 -9.54
C LYS A 227 -10.82 46.35 -10.11
N ILE A 228 -11.88 45.76 -10.65
CA ILE A 228 -11.87 44.44 -11.28
C ILE A 228 -11.89 44.61 -12.80
N TYR A 229 -10.88 44.09 -13.46
CA TYR A 229 -10.77 43.97 -14.90
C TYR A 229 -11.16 42.56 -15.33
N ILE A 230 -12.14 42.43 -16.21
CA ILE A 230 -12.69 41.17 -16.70
C ILE A 230 -12.44 41.06 -18.19
N VAL A 231 -11.68 40.05 -18.61
CA VAL A 231 -11.43 39.80 -20.03
C VAL A 231 -11.94 38.42 -20.43
N GLY A 232 -12.88 38.37 -21.38
CA GLY A 232 -13.41 37.14 -21.94
C GLY A 232 -12.62 36.63 -23.15
N TYR A 233 -12.43 35.32 -23.22
CA TYR A 233 -11.73 34.63 -24.31
C TYR A 233 -12.56 33.45 -24.86
N ALA A 234 -12.23 33.04 -26.07
CA ALA A 234 -12.73 31.85 -26.73
C ALA A 234 -11.56 31.08 -27.37
N ASP A 235 -11.70 29.76 -27.46
CA ASP A 235 -10.67 28.94 -28.10
C ASP A 235 -10.73 29.06 -29.62
N GLU A 236 -9.57 29.07 -30.27
CA GLU A 236 -9.45 29.30 -31.71
C GLU A 236 -9.87 28.07 -32.53
N ALA A 237 -9.64 26.86 -32.01
CA ALA A 237 -9.92 25.63 -32.76
C ALA A 237 -11.43 25.31 -32.88
N THR A 238 -12.32 26.05 -32.21
CA THR A 238 -13.77 25.84 -32.31
C THR A 238 -14.52 27.12 -32.69
N GLY A 239 -15.44 26.99 -33.66
CA GLY A 239 -16.28 28.12 -34.10
C GLY A 239 -15.67 28.96 -35.22
N ASN A 240 -16.15 30.19 -35.35
CA ASN A 240 -15.59 31.21 -36.25
C ASN A 240 -15.35 32.51 -35.48
N PRO A 241 -14.49 33.43 -35.98
CA PRO A 241 -14.11 34.62 -35.23
C PRO A 241 -15.27 35.51 -34.78
N SER A 242 -16.30 35.65 -35.62
CA SER A 242 -17.49 36.45 -35.28
C SER A 242 -18.29 35.81 -34.13
N ILE A 243 -18.48 34.49 -34.16
CA ILE A 243 -19.16 33.74 -33.10
C ILE A 243 -18.33 33.78 -31.81
N ASN A 244 -17.02 33.60 -31.91
CA ASN A 244 -16.11 33.58 -30.77
C ASN A 244 -16.04 34.95 -30.09
N MET A 245 -16.06 36.03 -30.86
CA MET A 245 -16.18 37.39 -30.34
C MET A 245 -17.46 37.54 -29.49
N THR A 246 -18.63 37.25 -30.06
CA THR A 246 -19.92 37.33 -29.34
C THR A 246 -19.97 36.40 -28.12
N LEU A 247 -19.36 35.21 -28.20
CA LEU A 247 -19.35 34.25 -27.11
C LEU A 247 -18.48 34.72 -25.95
N SER A 248 -17.30 35.27 -26.24
CA SER A 248 -16.39 35.83 -25.23
C SER A 248 -17.00 37.05 -24.52
N GLU A 249 -17.69 37.93 -25.25
CA GLU A 249 -18.45 39.06 -24.69
C GLU A 249 -19.54 38.57 -23.72
N ARG A 250 -20.34 37.58 -24.15
CA ARG A 250 -21.40 37.00 -23.30
C ARG A 250 -20.84 36.38 -22.02
N ARG A 251 -19.68 35.72 -22.10
CA ARG A 251 -19.01 35.12 -20.93
C ARG A 251 -18.55 36.21 -19.97
N ALA A 252 -17.87 37.24 -20.46
CA ALA A 252 -17.39 38.35 -19.65
C ALA A 252 -18.56 39.07 -18.95
N LYS A 253 -19.64 39.38 -19.68
CA LYS A 253 -20.87 39.97 -19.12
C LYS A 253 -21.56 39.06 -18.09
N ALA A 254 -21.55 37.75 -18.28
CA ALA A 254 -22.12 36.81 -17.31
C ALA A 254 -21.35 36.83 -15.98
N VAL A 255 -20.02 36.94 -16.03
CA VAL A 255 -19.18 37.06 -14.83
C VAL A 255 -19.36 38.42 -14.16
N ALA A 256 -19.37 39.52 -14.93
CA ALA A 256 -19.66 40.86 -14.42
C ALA A 256 -21.02 40.91 -13.71
N LYS A 257 -22.06 40.36 -14.33
CA LYS A 257 -23.39 40.24 -13.74
C LYS A 257 -23.38 39.44 -12.44
N ALA A 258 -22.62 38.35 -12.37
CA ALA A 258 -22.49 37.57 -11.14
C ALA A 258 -21.79 38.35 -10.01
N LEU A 259 -20.76 39.15 -10.32
CA LEU A 259 -20.08 40.01 -9.35
C LEU A 259 -21.03 41.06 -8.75
N VAL A 260 -21.85 41.68 -9.58
CA VAL A 260 -22.83 42.69 -9.14
C VAL A 260 -23.98 42.03 -8.38
N GLU A 261 -24.71 41.10 -9.00
CA GLU A 261 -25.98 40.60 -8.46
C GLU A 261 -25.81 39.67 -7.26
N LYS A 262 -24.73 38.86 -7.21
CA LYS A 262 -24.54 37.88 -6.14
C LYS A 262 -23.60 38.37 -5.04
N TYR A 263 -22.63 39.21 -5.37
CA TYR A 263 -21.57 39.59 -4.45
C TYR A 263 -21.53 41.09 -4.14
N GLY A 264 -22.40 41.90 -4.75
CA GLY A 264 -22.59 43.31 -4.39
C GLY A 264 -21.43 44.22 -4.78
N VAL A 265 -20.62 43.84 -5.77
CA VAL A 265 -19.60 44.73 -6.34
C VAL A 265 -20.30 45.82 -7.16
N SER A 266 -19.93 47.09 -6.95
CA SER A 266 -20.47 48.21 -7.75
C SER A 266 -20.09 48.08 -9.22
N GLU A 267 -21.01 48.41 -10.15
CA GLU A 267 -20.73 48.40 -11.59
C GLU A 267 -19.55 49.32 -11.96
N ASP A 268 -19.39 50.45 -11.27
CA ASP A 268 -18.30 51.41 -11.49
C ASP A 268 -16.90 50.85 -11.16
N MET A 269 -16.84 49.73 -10.42
CA MET A 269 -15.61 49.05 -10.04
C MET A 269 -15.25 47.93 -11.02
N ILE A 270 -16.04 47.70 -12.07
CA ILE A 270 -15.87 46.59 -13.02
C ILE A 270 -15.62 47.14 -14.42
N GLU A 271 -14.50 46.78 -15.01
CA GLU A 271 -14.20 47.02 -16.42
C GLU A 271 -14.27 45.70 -17.20
N VAL A 272 -15.03 45.69 -18.30
CA VAL A 272 -15.29 44.48 -19.09
C VAL A 272 -14.72 44.64 -20.50
N ASP A 273 -13.84 43.71 -20.88
CA ASP A 273 -13.24 43.58 -22.20
C ASP A 273 -13.42 42.12 -22.70
N PHE A 274 -13.25 41.89 -23.99
CA PHE A 274 -13.40 40.58 -24.61
C PHE A 274 -12.60 40.52 -25.90
N LYS A 275 -11.90 39.40 -26.12
CA LYS A 275 -10.95 39.23 -27.23
C LYS A 275 -11.35 38.17 -28.26
N GLY A 276 -12.48 37.48 -28.06
CA GLY A 276 -12.84 36.34 -28.90
C GLY A 276 -11.72 35.31 -28.93
N ASP A 277 -11.38 34.84 -30.13
CA ASP A 277 -10.27 33.94 -30.41
C ASP A 277 -8.97 34.66 -30.85
N THR A 278 -8.99 36.00 -30.93
CA THR A 278 -7.83 36.78 -31.42
C THR A 278 -6.62 36.76 -30.47
N VAL A 279 -6.84 36.39 -29.21
CA VAL A 279 -5.80 36.25 -28.18
C VAL A 279 -6.04 34.93 -27.47
N GLN A 280 -4.98 34.11 -27.35
CA GLN A 280 -5.00 32.83 -26.64
C GLN A 280 -4.09 32.92 -25.40
N PRO A 281 -4.63 33.15 -24.18
CA PRO A 281 -3.83 33.27 -22.97
C PRO A 281 -3.05 32.00 -22.58
N TYR A 282 -3.48 30.84 -23.07
CA TYR A 282 -2.89 29.53 -22.76
C TYR A 282 -2.51 28.78 -24.04
N GLU A 283 -1.43 28.00 -23.99
CA GLU A 283 -0.99 27.14 -25.11
C GLU A 283 -1.99 26.01 -25.41
N THR A 284 -2.63 25.47 -24.38
CA THR A 284 -3.66 24.43 -24.53
C THR A 284 -4.96 25.08 -24.99
N ASN A 285 -5.39 24.81 -26.22
CA ASN A 285 -6.57 25.43 -26.84
C ASN A 285 -7.83 25.35 -25.95
N GLU A 286 -8.10 24.19 -25.35
CA GLU A 286 -9.26 24.01 -24.50
C GLU A 286 -9.33 24.98 -23.32
N TRP A 287 -8.17 25.42 -22.81
CA TRP A 287 -8.07 26.30 -21.66
C TRP A 287 -8.41 27.76 -21.99
N ASN A 288 -8.53 28.11 -23.28
CA ASN A 288 -8.88 29.47 -23.71
C ASN A 288 -10.39 29.75 -23.72
N ARG A 289 -11.22 28.78 -23.31
CA ARG A 289 -12.65 29.00 -23.02
C ARG A 289 -12.88 29.61 -21.64
N VAL A 290 -12.31 30.78 -21.40
CA VAL A 290 -12.24 31.36 -20.06
C VAL A 290 -12.60 32.82 -20.00
N VAL A 291 -12.88 33.28 -18.79
CA VAL A 291 -12.83 34.69 -18.41
C VAL A 291 -11.75 34.84 -17.35
N ILE A 292 -10.83 35.78 -17.54
CA ILE A 292 -9.79 36.10 -16.56
C ILE A 292 -10.21 37.39 -15.85
N MET A 293 -10.19 37.37 -14.52
CA MET A 293 -10.52 38.50 -13.67
C MET A 293 -9.26 38.94 -12.92
N THR A 294 -8.93 40.22 -13.00
CA THR A 294 -7.77 40.82 -12.31
C THR A 294 -8.25 41.94 -11.41
N ALA A 295 -7.81 42.00 -10.15
CA ALA A 295 -8.17 43.05 -9.20
C ALA A 295 -6.94 43.81 -8.69
N GLU A 296 -6.95 45.14 -8.85
CA GLU A 296 -5.84 46.07 -8.50
C GLU A 296 -6.26 47.52 -8.16
#